data_AF-R1B513-F1
#
_entry.id   AF-R1B513-F1
#
_cell.length_a   1.000
_cell.length_b   1.000
_cell.length_c   1.000
_cell.angle_alpha   90.00
_cell.angle_beta   90.00
_cell.angle_gamma   90.00
#
_symmetry.space_group_name_H-M   'P 1'
#
loop_
_entity.id
_entity.type
_entity.pdbx_description
1 polymer ?
#
loop_
_entity_poly.entity_id
_entity_poly.type
_entity_poly.pdbx_seq_one_letter_code
_entity_poly.pdbx_strand_id
1 'polypeptide(L)'
;MPHATALTVLTDNQLPMVHQNCLKFFGEVASYDRYHGLVHDGDEASRIVDAFGSARCLMMANHGVIVTGETAAEAFDSLYYLEQAAKLVTIAMSTGRPLRPIDPAVCAATAVAMRDERPLYARRHFDALRRTMLRGQDYGQCEGEDLDASRHAPSPYS
;
A
#
# COMPACT_ATOMS: atom_id res chain seq x y z
N MET A 1 -6.05 -4.42 0.08
CA MET A 1 -5.32 -4.05 -1.14
C MET A 1 -5.00 -5.30 -1.95
N PRO A 2 -6.00 -5.97 -2.53
CA PRO A 2 -5.76 -7.21 -3.27
C PRO A 2 -4.97 -7.00 -4.57
N HIS A 3 -5.04 -5.83 -5.21
CA HIS A 3 -4.47 -5.65 -6.55
C HIS A 3 -2.96 -5.44 -6.50
N ALA A 4 -2.45 -4.64 -5.55
CA ALA A 4 -1.01 -4.48 -5.37
C ALA A 4 -0.34 -5.82 -5.03
N THR A 5 -0.94 -6.61 -4.13
CA THR A 5 -0.50 -7.98 -3.83
C THR A 5 -0.60 -8.92 -5.04
N ALA A 6 -1.62 -8.78 -5.89
CA ALA A 6 -1.75 -9.59 -7.09
C ALA A 6 -0.60 -9.37 -8.08
N LEU A 7 0.00 -8.17 -8.13
CA LEU A 7 1.19 -7.96 -8.95
C LEU A 7 2.43 -8.65 -8.38
N THR A 8 2.52 -8.83 -7.06
CA THR A 8 3.70 -9.46 -6.44
C THR A 8 3.74 -10.98 -6.55
N VAL A 9 2.69 -11.60 -7.08
CA VAL A 9 2.68 -13.03 -7.43
C VAL A 9 3.02 -13.28 -8.90
N LEU A 10 3.18 -12.22 -9.72
CA LEU A 10 3.61 -12.34 -11.10
C LEU A 10 5.12 -12.52 -11.19
N THR A 11 5.58 -13.21 -12.23
CA THR A 11 7.01 -13.51 -12.43
C THR A 11 7.87 -12.26 -12.61
N ASP A 12 7.32 -11.16 -13.12
CA ASP A 12 8.02 -9.90 -13.27
C ASP A 12 8.00 -9.03 -12.00
N ASN A 13 7.02 -9.22 -11.10
CA ASN A 13 6.90 -8.51 -9.82
C ASN A 13 7.12 -6.98 -9.96
N GLN A 14 6.54 -6.38 -11.01
CA GLN A 14 6.69 -4.96 -11.34
C GLN A 14 5.35 -4.23 -11.35
N LEU A 15 5.41 -2.90 -11.19
CA LEU A 15 4.32 -1.99 -11.53
C LEU A 15 4.57 -1.36 -12.92
N PRO A 16 3.81 -1.71 -13.96
CA PRO A 16 3.98 -1.14 -15.30
C PRO A 16 3.60 0.35 -15.38
N MET A 17 4.40 1.13 -16.12
CA MET A 17 4.20 2.57 -16.33
C MET A 17 3.24 2.85 -17.49
N VAL A 18 1.94 2.59 -17.24
CA VAL A 18 0.89 2.56 -18.28
C VAL A 18 -0.28 3.50 -18.00
N HIS A 19 -0.27 4.17 -16.84
CA HIS A 19 -1.31 5.09 -16.40
C HIS A 19 -0.73 6.16 -15.46
N GLN A 20 -1.36 7.33 -15.38
CA GLN A 20 -0.92 8.47 -14.57
C GLN A 20 -0.65 8.09 -13.10
N ASN A 21 -1.51 7.27 -12.48
CA ASN A 21 -1.29 6.81 -11.10
C ASN A 21 -0.02 5.96 -10.95
N CYS A 22 0.39 5.21 -11.98
CA CYS A 22 1.65 4.45 -11.96
C CYS A 22 2.85 5.40 -11.92
N LEU A 23 2.76 6.55 -12.60
CA LEU A 23 3.85 7.52 -12.70
C LEU A 23 4.22 8.15 -11.35
N LYS A 24 3.31 8.15 -10.37
CA LYS A 24 3.64 8.55 -8.98
C LYS A 24 4.81 7.73 -8.42
N PHE A 25 5.05 6.53 -8.93
CA PHE A 25 6.07 5.59 -8.46
C PHE A 25 7.21 5.38 -9.47
N PHE A 26 7.28 6.16 -10.55
CA PHE A 26 8.33 6.03 -11.55
C PHE A 26 9.71 6.24 -10.90
N GLY A 27 10.57 5.21 -10.96
CA GLY A 27 11.89 5.22 -10.33
C GLY A 27 11.88 5.14 -8.80
N GLU A 28 10.74 4.85 -8.17
CA GLU A 28 10.58 4.77 -6.71
C GLU A 28 10.02 3.42 -6.25
N VAL A 29 9.97 2.41 -7.13
CA VAL A 29 9.61 1.02 -6.79
C VAL A 29 10.85 0.14 -6.86
N ALA A 30 11.10 -0.60 -5.79
CA ALA A 30 12.01 -1.73 -5.77
C ALA A 30 11.21 -3.03 -5.74
N SER A 31 11.85 -4.12 -6.18
CA SER A 31 11.28 -5.47 -6.11
C SER A 31 12.22 -6.38 -5.34
N TYR A 32 11.64 -7.22 -4.47
CA TYR A 32 12.32 -8.27 -3.74
C TYR A 32 11.76 -9.62 -4.20
N ASP A 33 12.49 -10.28 -5.09
CA ASP A 33 12.03 -11.46 -5.83
C ASP A 33 12.28 -12.79 -5.10
N ARG A 34 12.32 -12.75 -3.76
CA ARG A 34 12.54 -13.92 -2.92
C ARG A 34 11.47 -14.00 -1.85
N TYR A 35 10.97 -15.21 -1.63
CA TYR A 35 10.08 -15.53 -0.52
C TYR A 35 10.65 -16.74 0.23
N HIS A 36 11.10 -16.52 1.47
CA HIS A 36 11.73 -17.55 2.29
C HIS A 36 10.76 -18.22 3.29
N GLY A 37 9.45 -17.90 3.24
CA GLY A 37 8.46 -18.41 4.19
C GLY A 37 8.36 -17.55 5.46
N LEU A 38 7.76 -18.11 6.51
CA LEU A 38 7.66 -17.47 7.83
C LEU A 38 9.03 -17.54 8.54
N VAL A 39 9.92 -16.62 8.20
CA VAL A 39 11.26 -16.53 8.77
C VAL A 39 11.28 -15.46 9.85
N HIS A 40 11.79 -15.82 11.03
CA HIS A 40 11.96 -14.92 12.18
C HIS A 40 13.46 -14.67 12.48
N ASP A 41 14.31 -14.72 11.46
CA ASP A 41 15.73 -14.35 11.57
C ASP A 41 15.97 -12.90 11.16
N GLY A 42 17.02 -12.29 11.72
CA GLY A 42 17.39 -10.91 11.41
C GLY A 42 17.98 -10.73 10.01
N ASP A 43 18.44 -11.82 9.38
CA ASP A 43 19.08 -11.80 8.07
C ASP A 43 18.07 -11.43 6.98
N GLU A 44 16.82 -11.89 7.10
CA GLU A 44 15.75 -11.53 6.17
C GLU A 44 15.41 -10.04 6.24
N ALA A 45 15.35 -9.46 7.45
CA ALA A 45 15.10 -8.04 7.62
C ALA A 45 16.22 -7.19 6.96
N SER A 46 17.48 -7.58 7.12
CA SER A 46 18.61 -6.90 6.45
C SER A 46 18.51 -6.95 4.93
N ARG A 47 18.19 -8.11 4.34
CA ARG A 47 18.00 -8.24 2.88
C ARG A 47 16.84 -7.39 2.37
N ILE A 48 15.74 -7.33 3.11
CA ILE A 48 14.59 -6.49 2.76
C ILE A 48 15.00 -5.01 2.78
N VAL A 49 15.72 -4.56 3.81
CA VAL A 49 16.22 -3.17 3.90
C VAL A 49 17.17 -2.87 2.74
N ASP A 50 18.10 -3.77 2.43
CA ASP A 50 19.04 -3.62 1.31
C ASP A 50 18.31 -3.55 -0.04
N ALA A 51 17.31 -4.40 -0.24
CA ALA A 51 16.49 -4.39 -1.45
C ALA A 51 15.60 -3.13 -1.55
N PHE A 52 15.11 -2.61 -0.42
CA PHE A 52 14.31 -1.39 -0.36
C PHE A 52 15.15 -0.18 -0.76
N GLY A 53 16.38 -0.08 -0.25
CA GLY A 53 17.29 1.02 -0.54
C GLY A 53 16.66 2.39 -0.32
N SER A 54 16.64 3.22 -1.37
CA SER A 54 15.99 4.54 -1.38
C SER A 54 14.64 4.57 -2.09
N ALA A 55 14.06 3.39 -2.39
CA ALA A 55 12.73 3.31 -2.97
C ALA A 55 11.68 3.85 -1.99
N ARG A 56 10.46 4.08 -2.49
CA ARG A 56 9.30 4.41 -1.64
C ARG A 56 8.35 3.23 -1.50
N CYS A 57 8.41 2.29 -2.43
CA CYS A 57 7.62 1.07 -2.43
C CYS A 57 8.54 -0.12 -2.68
N LEU A 58 8.38 -1.19 -1.89
CA LEU A 58 8.98 -2.49 -2.16
C LEU A 58 7.88 -3.49 -2.48
N MET A 59 7.96 -4.12 -3.64
CA MET A 59 7.11 -5.23 -4.04
C MET A 59 7.78 -6.55 -3.66
N MET A 60 7.22 -7.26 -2.69
CA MET A 60 7.77 -8.50 -2.15
C MET A 60 7.09 -9.71 -2.79
N ALA A 61 7.87 -10.52 -3.49
CA ALA A 61 7.38 -11.71 -4.18
C ALA A 61 6.56 -12.60 -3.25
N ASN A 62 5.40 -13.03 -3.73
CA ASN A 62 4.47 -13.91 -3.02
C ASN A 62 3.97 -13.42 -1.65
N HIS A 63 4.17 -12.13 -1.32
CA HIS A 63 3.78 -11.57 -0.02
C HIS A 63 2.87 -10.34 -0.18
N GLY A 64 3.42 -9.22 -0.66
CA GLY A 64 2.69 -7.96 -0.74
C GLY A 64 3.63 -6.78 -0.88
N VAL A 65 3.25 -5.63 -0.33
CA VAL A 65 4.00 -4.38 -0.52
C VAL A 65 4.33 -3.72 0.81
N ILE A 66 5.50 -3.08 0.87
CA ILE A 66 5.86 -2.12 1.92
C ILE A 66 5.91 -0.74 1.26
N VAL A 67 5.28 0.25 1.88
CA VAL A 67 5.26 1.64 1.40
C VAL A 67 5.69 2.57 2.53
N THR A 68 6.59 3.49 2.22
CA THR A 68 7.10 4.50 3.14
C THR A 68 6.76 5.92 2.65
N GLY A 69 6.95 6.90 3.51
CA GLY A 69 6.81 8.33 3.21
C GLY A 69 7.38 9.14 4.35
N GLU A 70 7.71 10.41 4.11
CA GLU A 70 8.27 11.29 5.15
C GLU A 70 7.26 11.58 6.26
N THR A 71 5.97 11.45 5.93
CA THR A 71 4.87 11.56 6.87
C THR A 71 3.90 10.39 6.71
N ALA A 72 3.11 10.12 7.75
CA ALA A 72 2.01 9.15 7.63
C ALA A 72 1.05 9.52 6.48
N ALA A 73 0.76 10.82 6.28
CA ALA A 73 -0.10 11.27 5.19
C ALA A 73 0.45 10.86 3.81
N GLU A 74 1.76 11.01 3.59
CA GLU A 74 2.40 10.56 2.36
C GLU A 74 2.41 9.04 2.21
N ALA A 75 2.69 8.30 3.27
CA ALA A 75 2.65 6.84 3.23
C ALA A 75 1.23 6.33 2.89
N PHE A 76 0.18 6.92 3.49
CA PHE A 76 -1.21 6.58 3.20
C PHE A 76 -1.63 6.98 1.78
N ASP A 77 -1.25 8.18 1.30
CA ASP A 77 -1.53 8.61 -0.08
C ASP A 77 -0.89 7.65 -1.09
N SER A 78 0.37 7.33 -0.84
CA SER A 78 1.16 6.38 -1.62
C SER A 78 0.51 5.01 -1.65
N LEU A 79 0.13 4.50 -0.49
CA LEU A 79 -0.48 3.18 -0.37
C LEU A 79 -1.82 3.10 -1.12
N TYR A 80 -2.65 4.15 -1.01
CA TYR A 80 -3.90 4.26 -1.75
C TYR A 80 -3.68 4.29 -3.26
N TYR A 81 -2.81 5.17 -3.77
CA TYR A 81 -2.60 5.29 -5.20
C TYR A 81 -1.86 4.10 -5.81
N LEU A 82 -1.05 3.38 -5.04
CA LEU A 82 -0.44 2.12 -5.45
C LEU A 82 -1.52 1.07 -5.72
N GLU A 83 -2.48 0.93 -4.81
CA GLU A 83 -3.62 0.02 -4.99
C GLU A 83 -4.49 0.43 -6.19
N GLN A 84 -4.74 1.73 -6.38
CA GLN A 84 -5.49 2.22 -7.54
C GLN A 84 -4.74 2.00 -8.87
N ALA A 85 -3.42 2.16 -8.88
CA ALA A 85 -2.58 1.88 -10.04
C ALA A 85 -2.59 0.39 -10.36
N ALA A 86 -2.33 -0.45 -9.35
CA ALA A 86 -2.31 -1.90 -9.50
C ALA A 86 -3.67 -2.43 -9.96
N LYS A 87 -4.78 -1.92 -9.40
CA LYS A 87 -6.14 -2.28 -9.85
C LYS A 87 -6.34 -2.06 -11.33
N LEU A 88 -5.95 -0.90 -11.84
CA LEU A 88 -6.07 -0.58 -13.26
C LEU A 88 -5.18 -1.49 -14.11
N VAL A 89 -3.94 -1.75 -13.68
CA VAL A 89 -3.02 -2.67 -14.37
C VAL A 89 -3.60 -4.08 -14.43
N THR A 90 -4.10 -4.62 -13.30
CA THR A 90 -4.70 -5.96 -13.24
C THR A 90 -5.91 -6.08 -14.17
N ILE A 91 -6.80 -5.08 -14.18
CA ILE A 91 -7.95 -5.04 -15.09
C ILE A 91 -7.51 -4.96 -16.55
N ALA A 92 -6.47 -4.18 -16.87
CA ALA A 92 -5.95 -4.09 -18.23
C ALA A 92 -5.32 -5.41 -18.68
N MET A 93 -4.52 -6.05 -17.82
CA MET A 93 -3.91 -7.36 -18.08
C MET A 93 -4.95 -8.47 -18.26
N SER A 94 -6.07 -8.43 -17.52
CA SER A 94 -7.13 -9.45 -17.65
C SER A 94 -7.82 -9.46 -19.02
N THR A 95 -7.59 -8.44 -19.86
CA THR A 95 -8.09 -8.42 -21.25
C THR A 95 -7.28 -9.32 -22.19
N GLY A 96 -6.10 -9.79 -21.76
CA GLY A 96 -5.16 -10.55 -22.60
C GLY A 96 -4.48 -9.74 -23.71
N ARG A 97 -4.70 -8.42 -23.75
CA ARG A 97 -4.09 -7.52 -24.75
C ARG A 97 -2.79 -6.89 -24.21
N PRO A 98 -1.83 -6.55 -25.08
CA PRO A 98 -0.63 -5.84 -24.65
C PRO A 98 -0.96 -4.50 -23.99
N LEU A 99 -0.24 -4.18 -22.91
CA LEU A 99 -0.30 -2.86 -22.29
C LEU A 99 0.39 -1.82 -23.18
N ARG A 100 -0.05 -0.57 -23.09
CA ARG A 100 0.58 0.57 -23.78
C ARG A 100 1.50 1.30 -22.80
N PRO A 101 2.84 1.12 -22.88
CA PRO A 101 3.75 1.86 -22.02
C PRO A 101 3.73 3.36 -22.35
N ILE A 102 3.91 4.19 -21.33
CA ILE A 102 4.10 5.63 -21.48
C ILE A 102 5.58 5.88 -21.80
N ASP A 103 5.84 6.88 -22.64
CA ASP A 103 7.20 7.29 -22.98
C ASP A 103 8.03 7.60 -21.72
N PRO A 104 9.25 7.07 -21.56
CA PRO A 104 10.05 7.27 -20.35
C PRO A 104 10.35 8.74 -20.02
N ALA A 105 10.50 9.62 -21.02
CA ALA A 105 10.73 11.04 -20.78
C ALA A 105 9.48 11.71 -20.20
N VAL A 106 8.29 11.32 -20.68
CA VAL A 106 7.01 11.76 -20.12
C VAL A 106 6.82 11.23 -18.70
N CYS A 107 7.21 9.98 -18.44
CA CYS A 107 7.17 9.40 -17.10
C CYS A 107 8.04 10.20 -16.12
N ALA A 108 9.29 10.46 -16.49
CA ALA A 108 10.23 11.21 -15.67
C ALA A 108 9.73 12.63 -15.37
N ALA A 109 9.32 13.38 -16.40
CA ALA A 109 8.84 14.75 -16.23
C ALA A 109 7.58 14.81 -15.34
N THR A 110 6.64 13.88 -15.54
CA THR A 110 5.40 13.84 -14.74
C THR A 110 5.67 13.43 -13.30
N ALA A 111 6.58 12.47 -13.07
CA ALA A 111 6.94 12.02 -11.74
C ALA A 111 7.60 13.13 -10.90
N VAL A 112 8.44 13.97 -11.53
CA VAL A 112 9.01 15.16 -10.87
C VAL A 112 7.91 16.11 -10.42
N ALA A 113 7.00 16.50 -11.33
CA ALA A 113 5.90 17.40 -10.99
C ALA A 113 5.02 16.82 -9.85
N MET A 114 4.70 15.52 -9.91
CA MET A 114 3.93 14.85 -8.86
C MET A 114 4.67 14.77 -7.52
N ARG A 115 6.00 14.69 -7.53
CA ARG A 115 6.82 14.69 -6.31
C ARG A 115 6.79 16.06 -5.64
N ASP A 116 6.91 17.13 -6.41
CA ASP A 116 6.88 18.50 -5.90
C ASP A 116 5.55 18.84 -5.21
N GLU A 117 4.43 18.35 -5.77
CA GLU A 117 3.10 18.61 -5.21
C GLU A 117 2.67 17.61 -4.12
N ARG A 118 3.44 16.53 -3.92
CA ARG A 118 3.10 15.39 -3.05
C ARG A 118 2.74 15.81 -1.63
N PRO A 119 3.51 16.65 -0.91
CA PRO A 119 3.22 16.96 0.50
C PRO A 119 1.83 17.60 0.68
N LEU A 120 1.47 18.51 -0.22
CA LEU A 120 0.17 19.20 -0.19
C LEU A 120 -0.99 18.23 -0.45
N TYR A 121 -0.90 17.44 -1.54
CA TYR A 121 -1.99 16.54 -1.91
C TYR A 121 -2.15 15.38 -0.95
N ALA A 122 -1.04 14.80 -0.47
CA ALA A 122 -1.06 13.75 0.53
C ALA A 122 -1.75 14.23 1.81
N ARG A 123 -1.43 15.46 2.27
CA ARG A 123 -2.10 16.03 3.45
C ARG A 123 -3.59 16.20 3.24
N ARG A 124 -4.01 16.79 2.12
CA ARG A 124 -5.43 17.00 1.78
C ARG A 124 -6.19 15.69 1.69
N HIS A 125 -5.59 14.68 1.07
CA HIS A 125 -6.18 13.35 0.95
C HIS A 125 -6.30 12.69 2.32
N PHE A 126 -5.24 12.71 3.13
CA PHE A 126 -5.27 12.16 4.49
C PHE A 126 -6.33 12.82 5.38
N ASP A 127 -6.44 14.16 5.33
CA ASP A 127 -7.48 14.88 6.06
C ASP A 127 -8.90 14.50 5.54
N ALA A 128 -9.06 14.22 4.24
CA ALA A 128 -10.32 13.73 3.69
C ALA A 128 -10.68 12.31 4.17
N LEU A 129 -9.71 11.39 4.18
CA LEU A 129 -9.87 10.05 4.73
C LEU A 129 -10.26 10.11 6.21
N ARG A 130 -9.59 10.97 6.99
CA ARG A 130 -9.92 11.18 8.41
C ARG A 130 -11.36 11.65 8.59
N ARG A 131 -11.84 12.60 7.78
CA ARG A 131 -13.24 13.05 7.82
C ARG A 131 -14.22 11.91 7.53
N THR A 132 -13.91 11.03 6.57
CA THR A 132 -14.76 9.87 6.27
C THR A 132 -14.77 8.86 7.40
N MET A 133 -13.62 8.52 7.97
CA MET A 133 -13.53 7.60 9.11
C MET A 133 -14.29 8.13 10.32
N LEU A 134 -14.12 9.41 10.67
CA LEU A 134 -14.81 10.02 11.81
C LEU A 134 -16.32 10.13 11.61
N ARG A 135 -16.81 10.31 10.38
CA ARG A 135 -18.26 10.23 10.09
C ARG A 135 -18.83 8.82 10.27
N GLY A 136 -18.01 7.79 10.07
CA GLY A 136 -18.37 6.39 10.33
C GLY A 136 -18.19 5.97 11.78
N GLN A 137 -17.65 6.84 12.64
CA GLN A 137 -17.50 6.64 14.08
C GLN A 137 -18.57 7.42 14.88
N ASP A 138 -19.80 7.44 14.37
CA ASP A 138 -20.97 7.49 15.26
C ASP A 138 -21.12 6.09 15.90
N TYR A 139 -20.10 5.71 16.69
CA TYR A 139 -20.25 4.62 17.64
C TYR A 139 -21.31 5.09 18.62
N GLY A 140 -22.47 4.42 18.57
CA GLY A 140 -23.63 4.78 19.33
C GLY A 140 -23.27 5.17 20.76
N GLN A 141 -23.97 6.20 21.24
CA GLN A 141 -24.24 6.38 22.64
C GLN A 141 -24.73 5.02 23.20
N CYS A 142 -23.80 4.18 23.66
CA CYS A 142 -24.12 3.16 24.63
C CYS A 142 -24.40 3.97 25.89
N GLU A 143 -25.67 4.27 26.10
CA GLU A 143 -26.16 4.67 27.41
C GLU A 143 -25.61 3.69 28.44
N GLY A 144 -25.08 4.23 29.52
CA GLY A 144 -24.61 3.43 30.64
C GLY A 144 -25.80 2.70 31.24
N GLU A 145 -25.98 1.44 30.85
CA GLU A 145 -26.67 0.48 31.69
C GLU A 145 -25.65 -0.09 32.67
N ASP A 146 -26.04 0.02 33.94
CA ASP A 146 -25.27 -0.30 35.12
C ASP A 146 -24.58 -1.66 35.05
N LEU A 147 -23.27 -1.64 35.32
CA LEU A 147 -22.50 -2.85 35.58
C LEU A 147 -22.90 -3.41 36.96
N ASP A 148 -23.95 -4.26 36.99
CA ASP A 148 -24.16 -5.20 38.10
C ASP A 148 -23.06 -6.27 38.05
N ALA A 149 -22.01 -6.00 38.83
CA ALA A 149 -20.91 -6.92 39.10
C ALA A 149 -21.35 -8.02 40.08
N SER A 150 -22.24 -8.93 39.65
CA SER A 150 -22.53 -10.14 40.43
C SER A 150 -23.02 -11.32 39.59
N ARG A 151 -22.09 -12.00 38.90
CA ARG A 151 -22.19 -13.45 38.60
C ARG A 151 -20.84 -14.01 38.16
N HIS A 152 -20.18 -14.64 39.13
CA HIS A 152 -18.99 -15.46 38.95
C HIS A 152 -19.43 -16.91 38.69
N ALA A 153 -18.92 -17.54 37.63
CA ALA A 153 -18.80 -19.00 37.54
C ALA A 153 -17.60 -19.36 36.65
N PRO A 154 -16.64 -20.17 37.11
CA PRO A 154 -15.49 -20.59 36.30
C PRO A 154 -15.87 -21.70 35.31
N SER A 155 -15.22 -21.67 34.14
CA SER A 155 -15.34 -22.67 33.07
C SER A 155 -14.44 -23.90 33.34
N PRO A 156 -14.90 -25.14 33.11
CA PRO A 156 -14.20 -26.37 33.49
C PRO A 156 -13.35 -26.96 32.35
N TYR A 157 -12.37 -26.20 31.84
CA TYR A 157 -11.33 -26.77 30.97
C TYR A 157 -9.93 -26.38 31.47
N SER A 158 -9.35 -27.36 32.18
CA SER A 158 -7.91 -27.65 32.44
C SER A 158 -6.98 -26.53 32.85
#